data_AF-A0A9E0ZRN6-F1
#
_entry.id   AF-A0A9E0ZRN6-F1
#
_cell.length_a   1.000
_cell.length_b   1.000
_cell.length_c   1.000
_cell.angle_alpha   90.00
_cell.angle_beta   90.00
_cell.angle_gamma   90.00
#
_symmetry.space_group_name_H-M   'P 1'
#
loop_
_entity.id
_entity.type
_entity.pdbx_description
1 polymer ?
#
loop_
_entity_poly.entity_id
_entity_poly.type
_entity_poly.pdbx_seq_one_letter_code
_entity_poly.pdbx_strand_id
1 'polypeptide(L)'
;MDREFYTASVYVDKDENLIGIPCGESDKYGIADIDTVLLLKAPYTDEALEKYIDKVFDACYTKKHNDNVETSTIERYTKKKGFVNATSDYTMISIVKTKTNYSLMPTFNDFEKGPLVIDDDEHILLLNYRDGEMAEVIRGFIEIYLKANMFYKEKAELEAEKNKKNN
;
A
#
# COMPACT_ATOMS: atom_id res chain seq x y z
N MET A 1 18.11 -14.77 -8.94
CA MET A 1 17.10 -15.83 -9.12
C MET A 1 15.92 -15.16 -9.77
N ASP A 2 15.54 -15.57 -10.98
CA ASP A 2 14.53 -14.86 -11.78
C ASP A 2 13.14 -15.27 -11.26
N ARG A 3 12.50 -14.41 -10.46
CA ARG A 3 11.19 -14.70 -9.84
C ARG A 3 10.05 -14.47 -10.83
N GLU A 4 8.95 -15.20 -10.65
CA GLU A 4 7.75 -15.04 -11.48
C GLU A 4 7.07 -13.69 -11.25
N PHE A 5 7.06 -13.24 -10.01
CA PHE A 5 6.55 -11.93 -9.62
C PHE A 5 7.23 -11.39 -8.37
N TYR A 6 7.02 -10.09 -8.15
CA TYR A 6 7.36 -9.34 -6.97
C TYR A 6 6.11 -8.62 -6.50
N THR A 7 6.00 -8.35 -5.21
CA THR A 7 4.87 -7.59 -4.66
C THR A 7 5.35 -6.60 -3.62
N ALA A 8 4.66 -5.47 -3.52
CA ALA A 8 4.90 -4.44 -2.55
C ALA A 8 3.60 -3.73 -2.17
N SER A 9 3.53 -3.31 -0.92
CA SER A 9 2.45 -2.47 -0.39
C SER A 9 2.92 -1.01 -0.40
N VAL A 10 2.17 -0.11 -1.05
CA VAL A 10 2.43 1.34 -1.03
C VAL A 10 1.29 2.04 -0.29
N TYR A 11 1.58 2.57 0.89
CA TYR A 11 0.63 3.33 1.70
C TYR A 11 0.77 4.83 1.42
N VAL A 12 -0.37 5.50 1.26
CA VAL A 12 -0.48 6.93 0.98
C VAL A 12 -1.16 7.62 2.15
N ASP A 13 -0.50 8.63 2.73
CA ASP A 13 -1.11 9.43 3.79
C ASP A 13 -1.93 10.61 3.24
N LYS A 14 -2.61 11.33 4.14
CA LYS A 14 -3.45 12.50 3.80
C LYS A 14 -2.70 13.66 3.13
N ASP A 15 -1.37 13.71 3.27
CA ASP A 15 -0.50 14.73 2.70
C ASP A 15 0.17 14.19 1.42
N GLU A 16 -0.34 13.06 0.90
CA GLU A 16 0.15 12.33 -0.28
C GLU A 16 1.59 11.82 -0.15
N ASN A 17 2.13 11.69 1.07
CA ASN A 17 3.41 11.01 1.25
C ASN A 17 3.22 9.50 1.07
N LEU A 18 4.22 8.86 0.49
CA LEU A 18 4.23 7.42 0.22
C LEU A 18 5.15 6.68 1.19
N ILE A 19 4.66 5.53 1.63
CA ILE A 19 5.38 4.55 2.44
C ILE A 19 5.36 3.21 1.70
N GLY A 20 6.51 2.77 1.23
CA GLY A 20 6.68 1.58 0.43
C GLY A 20 7.25 0.49 1.30
N ILE A 21 6.53 -0.62 1.39
CA ILE A 21 6.94 -1.82 2.12
C ILE A 21 7.07 -2.94 1.09
N PRO A 22 8.31 -3.31 0.71
CA PRO A 22 8.54 -4.43 -0.19
C PRO A 22 8.25 -5.77 0.50
N CYS A 23 8.02 -6.81 -0.28
CA CYS A 23 7.84 -8.16 0.22
C CYS A 23 9.07 -9.06 0.00
N GLY A 24 9.11 -10.15 0.75
CA GLY A 24 10.16 -11.15 0.70
C GLY A 24 9.60 -12.54 0.99
N GLU A 25 10.46 -13.55 0.97
CA GLU A 25 10.07 -14.91 1.34
C GLU A 25 9.69 -14.98 2.82
N SER A 26 8.59 -15.67 3.10
CA SER A 26 8.14 -16.04 4.43
C SER A 26 7.96 -17.55 4.49
N ASP A 27 8.50 -18.18 5.53
CA ASP A 27 8.36 -19.63 5.70
C ASP A 27 6.93 -20.00 6.17
N LYS A 28 6.15 -19.03 6.67
CA LYS A 28 4.78 -19.20 7.16
C LYS A 28 3.70 -18.80 6.16
N TYR A 29 3.92 -17.69 5.45
CA TYR A 29 2.93 -17.06 4.57
C TYR A 29 3.29 -17.18 3.08
N GLY A 30 4.46 -17.76 2.76
CA GLY A 30 5.01 -17.80 1.40
C GLY A 30 5.66 -16.48 1.02
N ILE A 31 4.87 -15.40 0.98
CA ILE A 31 5.34 -14.04 0.69
C ILE A 31 4.72 -13.08 1.71
N ALA A 32 5.54 -12.22 2.31
CA ALA A 32 5.07 -11.21 3.26
C ALA A 32 6.00 -9.98 3.29
N ASP A 33 5.46 -8.86 3.78
CA ASP A 33 6.16 -7.60 4.00
C ASP A 33 7.47 -7.80 4.78
N ILE A 34 8.61 -7.36 4.23
CA ILE A 34 9.87 -7.40 4.98
C ILE A 34 9.99 -6.18 5.90
N ASP A 35 10.92 -6.23 6.85
CA ASP A 35 11.17 -5.12 7.78
C ASP A 35 11.96 -3.97 7.12
N THR A 36 11.49 -3.50 5.96
CA THR A 36 12.07 -2.40 5.18
C THR A 36 10.97 -1.38 4.93
N VAL A 37 11.29 -0.10 5.16
CA VAL A 37 10.38 1.01 4.90
C VAL A 37 11.09 2.03 4.02
N LEU A 38 10.48 2.38 2.91
CA LEU A 38 10.95 3.38 1.96
C LEU A 38 9.94 4.53 1.93
N LEU A 39 10.43 5.77 1.88
CA LEU A 39 9.58 6.95 1.96
C LEU A 39 9.79 7.85 0.74
N LEU A 40 8.70 8.40 0.23
CA LEU A 40 8.70 9.54 -0.69
C LEU A 40 7.76 10.61 -0.14
N LYS A 41 8.28 11.82 0.07
CA LYS A 41 7.48 12.94 0.58
C LYS A 41 6.96 13.80 -0.55
N ALA A 42 5.70 14.22 -0.46
CA ALA A 42 5.13 15.19 -1.38
C ALA A 42 5.67 16.61 -1.12
N PRO A 43 5.71 17.49 -2.14
CA PRO A 43 5.42 17.20 -3.55
C PRO A 43 6.58 16.47 -4.24
N TYR A 44 6.27 15.59 -5.18
CA TYR A 44 7.24 14.88 -6.02
C TYR A 44 6.84 14.94 -7.49
N THR A 45 7.84 14.89 -8.38
CA THR A 45 7.63 14.77 -9.82
C THR A 45 7.24 13.34 -10.19
N ASP A 46 6.73 13.16 -11.41
CA ASP A 46 6.38 11.82 -11.92
C ASP A 46 7.62 10.93 -12.02
N GLU A 47 8.75 11.46 -12.50
CA GLU A 47 10.04 10.75 -12.52
C GLU A 47 10.49 10.32 -11.10
N ALA A 48 10.28 11.16 -10.08
CA ALA A 48 10.64 10.83 -8.72
C ALA A 48 9.74 9.72 -8.14
N LEU A 49 8.46 9.72 -8.50
CA LEU A 49 7.52 8.65 -8.14
C LEU A 49 7.90 7.33 -8.79
N GLU A 50 8.17 7.31 -10.10
CA GLU A 50 8.54 6.09 -10.82
C GLU A 50 9.84 5.49 -10.31
N LYS A 51 10.88 6.32 -10.11
CA LYS A 51 12.14 5.90 -9.48
C LYS A 51 11.95 5.38 -8.05
N TYR A 52 10.99 5.94 -7.32
CA TYR A 52 10.66 5.47 -5.99
C TYR A 52 10.02 4.08 -6.05
N ILE A 53 9.10 3.82 -6.98
CA ILE A 53 8.52 2.48 -7.17
C ILE A 53 9.61 1.47 -7.56
N ASP A 54 10.51 1.83 -8.48
CA ASP A 54 11.66 0.98 -8.81
C ASP A 54 12.51 0.65 -7.57
N LYS A 55 12.80 1.66 -6.74
CA LYS A 55 13.54 1.47 -5.48
C LYS A 55 12.82 0.54 -4.50
N VAL A 56 11.47 0.59 -4.45
CA VAL A 56 10.68 -0.35 -3.64
C VAL A 56 10.84 -1.77 -4.17
N PHE A 57 10.72 -1.97 -5.48
CA PHE A 57 10.88 -3.31 -6.07
C PHE A 57 12.31 -3.84 -6.01
N ASP A 58 13.33 -2.98 -6.10
CA ASP A 58 14.74 -3.35 -5.91
C ASP A 58 15.01 -3.87 -4.49
N ALA A 59 14.21 -3.42 -3.51
CA ALA A 59 14.31 -3.87 -2.13
C ALA A 59 13.57 -5.20 -1.86
N CYS A 60 12.70 -5.67 -2.77
CA CYS A 60 12.01 -6.95 -2.63
C CYS A 60 13.00 -8.11 -2.57
N TYR A 61 12.74 -9.08 -1.69
CA TYR A 61 13.57 -10.28 -1.49
C TYR A 61 15.04 -10.04 -1.14
N THR A 62 15.44 -8.81 -0.79
CA THR A 62 16.77 -8.51 -0.26
C THR A 62 17.03 -9.15 1.11
N LYS A 63 15.95 -9.52 1.80
CA LYS A 63 15.92 -10.33 3.03
C LYS A 63 14.61 -11.12 3.11
N LYS A 64 14.55 -12.08 4.03
CA LYS A 64 13.31 -12.77 4.40
C LYS A 64 12.42 -11.91 5.28
N HIS A 65 11.12 -12.19 5.24
CA HIS A 65 10.18 -11.74 6.26
C HIS A 65 10.60 -12.32 7.63
N ASN A 66 10.35 -11.58 8.70
CA ASN A 66 10.65 -12.05 10.05
C ASN A 66 9.42 -12.74 10.65
N ASP A 67 9.28 -14.04 10.36
CA ASP A 67 8.15 -14.87 10.84
C ASP A 67 8.02 -14.96 12.37
N ASN A 68 9.04 -14.53 13.13
CA ASN A 68 9.03 -14.52 14.59
C ASN A 68 8.38 -13.25 15.18
N VAL A 69 8.07 -12.25 14.36
CA VAL A 69 7.45 -11.00 14.80
C VAL A 69 6.00 -10.99 14.39
N GLU A 70 5.10 -11.01 15.38
CA GLU A 70 3.64 -11.05 15.13
C GLU A 70 3.09 -9.73 14.58
N THR A 71 3.79 -8.61 14.81
CA THR A 71 3.37 -7.31 14.28
C THR A 71 3.84 -7.15 12.83
N SER A 72 3.01 -6.52 12.00
CA SER A 72 3.39 -6.13 10.64
C SER A 72 4.44 -5.01 10.63
N THR A 73 5.13 -4.85 9.49
CA THR A 73 6.09 -3.75 9.30
C THR A 73 5.42 -2.39 9.44
N ILE A 74 4.20 -2.22 8.94
CA ILE A 74 3.44 -0.97 9.08
C ILE A 74 3.05 -0.68 10.53
N GLU A 75 2.70 -1.69 11.34
CA GLU A 75 2.45 -1.50 12.78
C GLU A 75 3.71 -1.00 13.50
N ARG A 76 4.87 -1.60 13.22
CA ARG A 76 6.14 -1.16 13.83
C ARG A 76 6.52 0.24 13.39
N TYR A 77 6.34 0.57 12.12
CA TYR A 77 6.63 1.89 11.57
C TYR A 77 5.75 2.97 12.20
N THR A 78 4.43 2.75 12.21
CA THR A 78 3.46 3.72 12.74
C THR A 78 3.39 3.75 14.26
N LYS A 79 3.97 2.75 14.93
CA LYS A 79 3.88 2.51 16.38
C LYS A 79 2.44 2.36 16.88
N LYS A 80 1.53 1.98 15.99
CA LYS A 80 0.14 1.68 16.31
C LYS A 80 -0.02 0.18 16.50
N LYS A 81 -0.72 -0.20 17.57
CA LYS A 81 -1.04 -1.61 17.85
C LYS A 81 -2.21 -2.05 16.97
N GLY A 82 -2.05 -3.16 16.27
CA GLY A 82 -3.05 -3.77 15.40
C GLY A 82 -2.94 -3.24 13.97
N PHE A 83 -2.89 -4.16 13.00
CA PHE A 83 -2.78 -3.87 11.58
C PHE A 83 -3.83 -2.86 11.10
N VAL A 84 -5.10 -3.10 11.42
CA VAL A 84 -6.24 -2.23 11.10
C VAL A 84 -6.02 -0.79 11.56
N ASN A 85 -5.56 -0.61 12.79
CA ASN A 85 -5.29 0.72 13.34
C ASN A 85 -4.05 1.36 12.70
N ALA A 86 -3.01 0.57 12.43
CA ALA A 86 -1.80 1.02 11.74
C ALA A 86 -2.08 1.54 10.33
N THR A 87 -3.04 0.93 9.62
CA THR A 87 -3.40 1.31 8.24
C THR A 87 -4.55 2.32 8.16
N SER A 88 -5.29 2.56 9.24
CA SER A 88 -6.51 3.40 9.27
C SER A 88 -6.38 4.83 8.75
N ASP A 89 -5.17 5.39 8.69
CA ASP A 89 -4.90 6.75 8.20
C ASP A 89 -4.31 6.76 6.78
N TYR A 90 -4.21 5.59 6.15
CA TYR A 90 -3.52 5.43 4.87
C TYR A 90 -4.38 4.71 3.85
N THR A 91 -4.37 5.19 2.62
CA THR A 91 -4.86 4.39 1.48
C THR A 91 -3.72 3.49 0.99
N MET A 92 -3.95 2.19 0.86
CA MET A 92 -2.94 1.28 0.31
C MET A 92 -3.17 1.06 -1.19
N ILE A 93 -2.09 1.00 -1.95
CA ILE A 93 -2.04 0.50 -3.33
C ILE A 93 -1.18 -0.76 -3.28
N SER A 94 -1.78 -1.90 -3.63
CA SER A 94 -1.07 -3.16 -3.81
C SER A 94 -0.47 -3.18 -5.20
N ILE A 95 0.84 -3.39 -5.33
CA ILE A 95 1.52 -3.43 -6.63
C ILE A 95 2.21 -4.78 -6.80
N VAL A 96 1.87 -5.48 -7.87
CA VAL A 96 2.50 -6.73 -8.28
C VAL A 96 3.28 -6.49 -9.58
N LYS A 97 4.59 -6.78 -9.58
CA LYS A 97 5.44 -6.71 -10.77
C LYS A 97 5.71 -8.11 -11.28
N THR A 98 5.33 -8.40 -12.52
CA THR A 98 5.66 -9.64 -13.23
C THR A 98 6.77 -9.39 -14.25
N LYS A 99 7.09 -10.42 -15.06
CA LYS A 99 8.04 -10.28 -16.17
C LYS A 99 7.52 -9.42 -17.33
N THR A 100 6.24 -9.10 -17.37
CA THR A 100 5.61 -8.42 -18.53
C THR A 100 4.82 -7.17 -18.16
N ASN A 101 4.40 -7.02 -16.90
CA ASN A 101 3.60 -5.88 -16.45
C ASN A 101 3.73 -5.60 -14.95
N TYR A 102 3.23 -4.44 -14.55
CA TYR A 102 2.75 -4.16 -13.21
C TYR A 102 1.23 -4.32 -13.18
N SER A 103 0.72 -4.94 -12.14
CA SER A 103 -0.68 -4.86 -11.71
C SER A 103 -0.73 -3.91 -10.50
N LEU A 104 -1.47 -2.82 -10.64
CA LEU A 104 -1.68 -1.84 -9.57
C LEU A 104 -3.14 -1.92 -9.15
N MET A 105 -3.38 -2.21 -7.87
CA MET A 105 -4.73 -2.36 -7.33
C MET A 105 -4.93 -1.42 -6.15
N PRO A 106 -5.94 -0.54 -6.18
CA PRO A 106 -6.28 0.28 -5.05
C PRO A 106 -6.95 -0.56 -3.96
N THR A 107 -7.02 -0.01 -2.75
CA THR A 107 -7.72 -0.65 -1.64
C THR A 107 -8.73 0.27 -0.98
N PHE A 108 -9.77 -0.35 -0.44
CA PHE A 108 -10.68 0.27 0.52
C PHE A 108 -10.27 -0.11 1.95
N ASN A 109 -10.27 0.85 2.87
CA ASN A 109 -10.00 0.57 4.27
C ASN A 109 -11.26 0.12 5.01
N ASP A 110 -11.36 -1.18 5.24
CA ASP A 110 -12.38 -1.76 6.11
C ASP A 110 -12.03 -1.56 7.59
N PHE A 111 -13.02 -1.20 8.40
CA PHE A 111 -12.83 -0.86 9.81
C PHE A 111 -12.46 -2.08 10.67
N GLU A 112 -12.77 -3.30 10.24
CA GLU A 112 -12.47 -4.53 10.99
C GLU A 112 -11.28 -5.28 10.42
N LYS A 113 -11.02 -5.13 9.12
CA LYS A 113 -10.03 -5.94 8.38
C LYS A 113 -8.83 -5.16 7.86
N GLY A 114 -8.90 -3.82 7.83
CA GLY A 114 -7.86 -2.98 7.24
C GLY A 114 -8.00 -2.89 5.72
N PRO A 115 -6.90 -2.67 4.96
CA PRO A 115 -6.97 -2.50 3.51
C PRO A 115 -7.45 -3.78 2.81
N LEU A 116 -8.52 -3.65 2.03
CA LEU A 116 -9.07 -4.69 1.17
C LEU A 116 -8.89 -4.29 -0.28
N VAL A 117 -8.29 -5.18 -1.08
CA VAL A 117 -8.04 -4.94 -2.51
C VAL A 117 -9.37 -4.82 -3.26
N ILE A 118 -9.42 -3.87 -4.19
CA ILE A 118 -10.55 -3.69 -5.11
C ILE A 118 -10.12 -4.23 -6.47
N ASP A 119 -10.33 -5.54 -6.67
CA ASP A 119 -9.88 -6.24 -7.87
C ASP A 119 -10.50 -5.68 -9.17
N ASP A 120 -11.74 -5.19 -9.10
CA ASP A 120 -12.46 -4.59 -10.24
C ASP A 120 -11.78 -3.32 -10.79
N ASP A 121 -10.97 -2.64 -9.97
CA ASP A 121 -10.26 -1.41 -10.31
C ASP A 121 -8.76 -1.65 -10.55
N GLU A 122 -8.36 -2.91 -10.79
CA GLU A 122 -7.00 -3.27 -11.20
C GLU A 122 -6.58 -2.54 -12.48
N HIS A 123 -5.39 -1.94 -12.45
CA HIS A 123 -4.75 -1.38 -13.63
C HIS A 123 -3.52 -2.21 -14.03
N ILE A 124 -3.57 -2.80 -15.22
CA ILE A 124 -2.43 -3.52 -15.82
C ILE A 124 -1.59 -2.56 -16.66
N LEU A 125 -0.36 -2.30 -16.22
CA LEU A 125 0.62 -1.45 -16.87
C LEU A 125 1.76 -2.29 -17.45
N LEU A 126 1.94 -2.32 -18.77
CA LEU A 126 3.02 -3.08 -19.41
C LEU A 126 4.40 -2.51 -19.07
N LEU A 127 5.47 -3.32 -19.02
CA LEU A 127 6.82 -2.85 -18.65
C LEU A 127 7.43 -1.83 -19.61
N ASN A 128 6.91 -1.70 -20.83
CA ASN A 128 7.31 -0.71 -21.83
C ASN A 128 6.38 0.52 -21.84
N TYR A 129 5.83 0.86 -20.68
CA TYR A 129 5.03 2.07 -20.47
C TYR A 129 5.82 3.34 -20.80
N ARG A 130 5.11 4.43 -21.12
CA ARG A 130 5.75 5.73 -21.41
C ARG A 130 6.11 6.44 -20.10
N ASP A 131 7.15 7.26 -20.11
CA ASP A 131 7.52 8.10 -18.97
C ASP A 131 6.30 8.84 -18.40
N GLY A 132 6.09 8.72 -17.09
CA GLY A 132 4.96 9.32 -16.37
C GLY A 132 3.68 8.49 -16.33
N GLU A 133 3.54 7.43 -17.12
CA GLU A 133 2.30 6.62 -17.16
C GLU A 133 2.01 5.91 -15.83
N MET A 134 3.05 5.38 -15.16
CA MET A 134 2.88 4.79 -13.83
C MET A 134 2.48 5.85 -12.80
N ALA A 135 3.08 7.03 -12.88
CA ALA A 135 2.73 8.14 -12.01
C ALA A 135 1.28 8.59 -12.20
N GLU A 136 0.80 8.67 -13.45
CA GLU A 136 -0.60 8.99 -13.78
C GLU A 136 -1.57 7.99 -13.14
N VAL A 137 -1.30 6.69 -13.24
CA VAL A 137 -2.14 5.64 -12.63
C VAL A 137 -2.17 5.76 -11.11
N ILE A 138 -1.01 5.87 -10.47
CA ILE A 138 -0.91 5.99 -9.01
C ILE A 138 -1.62 7.25 -8.52
N ARG A 139 -1.41 8.40 -9.18
CA ARG A 139 -2.11 9.65 -8.83
C ARG A 139 -3.62 9.52 -9.02
N GLY A 140 -4.08 8.87 -10.07
CA GLY A 140 -5.50 8.57 -10.26
C GLY A 140 -6.10 7.80 -9.08
N PHE A 141 -5.39 6.79 -8.59
CA PHE A 141 -5.81 6.08 -7.37
C PHE A 141 -5.79 6.95 -6.12
N ILE A 142 -4.77 7.79 -5.95
CA ILE A 142 -4.71 8.73 -4.81
C ILE A 142 -5.92 9.68 -4.86
N GLU A 143 -6.19 10.30 -6.01
CA GLU A 143 -7.27 11.27 -6.17
C GLU A 143 -8.66 10.69 -5.85
N ILE A 144 -8.88 9.41 -6.18
CA ILE A 144 -10.16 8.72 -6.00
C ILE A 144 -10.24 8.10 -4.60
N TYR A 145 -9.30 7.23 -4.24
CA TYR A 145 -9.43 6.37 -3.06
C TYR A 145 -8.96 7.03 -1.78
N LEU A 146 -8.05 8.02 -1.81
CA LEU A 146 -7.72 8.79 -0.61
C LEU A 146 -8.96 9.53 -0.10
N LYS A 147 -9.68 10.21 -1.01
CA LYS A 147 -10.93 10.90 -0.68
C LYS A 147 -12.04 9.94 -0.27
N ALA A 148 -12.18 8.82 -0.98
CA ALA A 148 -13.18 7.82 -0.63
C ALA A 148 -12.93 7.27 0.78
N ASN A 149 -11.71 6.80 1.09
CA ASN A 149 -11.36 6.24 2.39
C ASN A 149 -11.57 7.26 3.53
N MET A 150 -11.22 8.54 3.32
CA MET A 150 -11.52 9.59 4.28
C MET A 150 -13.03 9.74 4.54
N PHE A 151 -13.84 9.80 3.47
CA PHE A 151 -15.29 9.93 3.59
C PHE A 151 -15.94 8.74 4.32
N TYR A 152 -15.55 7.51 3.99
CA TYR A 152 -16.08 6.31 4.64
C TYR A 152 -15.68 6.24 6.12
N LYS A 153 -14.46 6.65 6.46
CA LYS A 153 -14.00 6.75 7.85
C LYS A 153 -14.83 7.76 8.65
N GLU A 154 -15.01 8.99 8.13
CA GLU A 154 -15.82 10.02 8.79
C GLU A 154 -17.26 9.54 9.03
N LYS A 155 -17.86 8.86 8.04
CA LYS A 155 -19.20 8.30 8.18
C LYS A 155 -19.27 7.24 9.30
N ALA A 156 -18.31 6.34 9.35
CA ALA A 156 -18.24 5.29 10.37
C ALA A 156 -18.05 5.88 11.79
N GLU A 157 -17.21 6.91 11.93
CA GLU A 157 -17.01 7.62 13.19
C GLU A 157 -18.31 8.30 13.67
N LEU A 158 -19.04 8.96 12.77
CA LEU A 158 -20.34 9.58 13.08
C LEU A 158 -21.40 8.55 13.48
N GLU A 159 -21.43 7.38 12.85
CA GLU A 159 -22.34 6.28 13.21
C GLU A 159 -22.00 5.70 14.60
N ALA A 160 -20.71 5.51 14.89
CA ALA A 160 -20.25 5.05 16.19
C ALA A 160 -20.58 6.06 17.32
N GLU A 161 -20.44 7.36 17.06
CA GLU A 161 -20.84 8.41 18.02
C GLU A 161 -22.35 8.42 18.29
N LYS A 162 -23.18 8.25 17.26
CA LYS A 162 -24.64 8.15 17.43
C LYS A 162 -25.02 6.95 18.30
N ASN A 163 -24.39 5.81 18.06
CA ASN A 163 -24.65 4.60 18.84
C ASN A 163 -24.21 4.73 20.31
N LYS A 164 -23.13 5.47 20.58
CA LYS A 164 -22.67 5.77 21.96
C LYS A 164 -23.56 6.76 22.71
N LYS A 165 -24.27 7.66 22.01
CA LYS A 165 -25.20 8.62 22.63
C LYS A 165 -26.58 8.03 22.94
N ASN A 166 -26.93 6.93 22.28
CA ASN A 166 -28.22 6.25 22.42
C ASN A 166 -28.18 5.06 23.40
N ASN A 167 -27.01 4.76 23.99
CA ASN A 167 -26.78 3.78 25.05
C ASN A 167 -26.32 4.49 26.32
#